data_AF-U6D1M4-F1
#
_entry.id   AF-U6D1M4-F1
#
_cell.length_a   1.000
_cell.length_b   1.000
_cell.length_c   1.000
_cell.angle_alpha   90.00
_cell.angle_beta   90.00
_cell.angle_gamma   90.00
#
_symmetry.space_group_name_H-M   'P 1'
#
loop_
_entity.id
_entity.type
_entity.pdbx_description
1 polymer ?
#
loop_
_entity_poly.entity_id
_entity_poly.type
_entity_poly.pdbx_seq_one_letter_code
_entity_poly.pdbx_strand_id
1 'polypeptide(L)'
;MAKWGEGDPRWIVEERADATNVNNWHWTERDASNWSTDKLKTLFLAVRVQNEEGRCEVTEVNKLDGEASINNRKGKLIFFYEWSIKLNWTGTSKSGVQYKGHVEIPNLSDENSVDEVEISVSLAKDEPDTNLVALMKEEGVKLLREAMGIYISTLKTEFTQGMILPTMNGEAVDSTGRPALKTEERKAKSAPS
;
A
#
# COMPACT_ATOMS: atom_id res chain seq x y z
N MET A 1 0.84 13.16 58.17
CA MET A 1 -0.46 13.04 57.50
C MET A 1 -0.60 14.23 56.57
N ALA A 2 -0.94 14.02 55.29
CA ALA A 2 -1.22 15.12 54.37
C ALA A 2 -2.58 15.76 54.70
N LYS A 3 -2.77 17.03 54.36
CA LYS A 3 -4.04 17.74 54.56
C LYS A 3 -5.00 17.43 53.41
N TRP A 4 -6.27 17.21 53.75
CA TRP A 4 -7.33 17.06 52.75
C TRP A 4 -7.56 18.41 52.04
N GLY A 5 -7.29 18.47 50.74
CA GLY A 5 -7.47 19.68 49.90
C GLY A 5 -6.21 20.21 49.23
N GLU A 6 -5.02 19.87 49.73
CA GLU A 6 -3.74 20.24 49.09
C GLU A 6 -3.15 19.01 48.37
N GLY A 7 -3.52 18.83 47.09
CA GLY A 7 -2.83 17.88 46.21
C GLY A 7 -1.42 18.39 45.88
N ASP A 8 -0.39 17.55 46.02
CA ASP A 8 0.98 17.92 45.61
C ASP A 8 0.96 18.27 44.10
N PRO A 9 1.48 19.43 43.65
CA PRO A 9 1.50 19.81 42.24
C PRO A 9 2.28 18.82 41.35
N ARG A 10 3.08 17.90 41.91
CA ARG A 10 3.67 16.75 41.18
C ARG A 10 2.63 15.71 40.75
N TRP A 11 1.43 15.72 41.32
CA TRP A 11 0.35 14.76 41.09
C TRP A 11 -0.89 15.41 40.45
N ILE A 12 -0.85 16.70 40.14
CA ILE A 12 -1.85 17.34 39.28
C ILE A 12 -1.60 16.87 37.85
N VAL A 13 -2.39 15.89 37.41
CA VAL A 13 -2.52 15.54 35.99
C VAL A 13 -3.45 16.56 35.35
N GLU A 14 -2.88 17.60 34.74
CA GLU A 14 -3.64 18.46 33.83
C GLU A 14 -4.11 17.62 32.64
N GLU A 15 -5.42 17.53 32.42
CA GLU A 15 -5.98 16.99 31.17
C GLU A 15 -5.60 17.91 30.01
N ARG A 16 -4.54 17.53 29.28
CA ARG A 16 -4.15 18.23 28.06
C ARG A 16 -5.21 18.03 26.98
N ALA A 17 -5.87 19.12 26.61
CA ALA A 17 -6.83 19.16 25.50
C ALA A 17 -6.25 18.64 24.17
N ASP A 18 -4.92 18.67 24.02
CA ASP A 18 -4.16 18.25 22.83
C ASP A 18 -4.35 16.78 22.43
N ALA A 19 -4.80 15.90 23.36
CA ALA A 19 -5.02 14.46 23.17
C ALA A 19 -3.88 13.68 22.43
N THR A 20 -2.66 14.22 22.46
CA THR A 20 -1.60 13.86 21.52
C THR A 20 -0.87 12.58 21.94
N ASN A 21 -0.65 11.66 21.00
CA ASN A 21 0.10 10.41 21.23
C ASN A 21 1.61 10.65 21.38
N VAL A 22 2.01 11.30 22.47
CA VAL A 22 3.41 11.59 22.82
C VAL A 22 4.26 10.32 22.74
N ASN A 23 5.38 10.44 22.04
CA ASN A 23 6.34 9.36 21.77
C ASN A 23 5.77 8.12 21.05
N ASN A 24 4.62 8.21 20.38
CA ASN A 24 3.96 7.10 19.66
C ASN A 24 3.73 5.85 20.56
N TRP A 25 3.43 6.08 21.84
CA TRP A 25 3.40 5.01 22.85
C TRP A 25 2.04 4.33 22.99
N HIS A 26 0.95 5.06 22.69
CA HIS A 26 -0.39 4.49 22.56
C HIS A 26 -0.54 3.82 21.21
N TRP A 27 -1.35 2.75 21.17
CA TRP A 27 -1.76 2.11 19.91
C TRP A 27 -2.62 3.09 19.11
N THR A 28 -2.30 3.27 17.83
CA THR A 28 -3.15 4.03 16.90
C THR A 28 -3.23 3.28 15.57
N GLU A 29 -4.47 3.02 15.17
CA GLU A 29 -4.85 2.34 13.94
C GLU A 29 -5.40 3.36 12.93
N ARG A 30 -5.24 3.08 11.63
CA ARG A 30 -6.01 3.73 10.56
C ARG A 30 -6.52 2.65 9.60
N ASP A 31 -7.82 2.72 9.28
CA ASP A 31 -8.37 2.05 8.09
C ASP A 31 -7.73 2.64 6.84
N ALA A 32 -7.20 1.76 5.99
CA ALA A 32 -6.71 2.08 4.66
C ALA A 32 -7.59 1.46 3.56
N SER A 33 -8.62 0.66 3.90
CA SER A 33 -9.38 -0.17 2.95
C SER A 33 -10.01 0.63 1.81
N ASN A 34 -10.57 1.81 2.10
CA ASN A 34 -11.13 2.70 1.08
C ASN A 34 -10.06 3.24 0.12
N TRP A 35 -8.93 3.71 0.65
CA TRP A 35 -7.81 4.20 -0.15
C TRP A 35 -7.18 3.09 -1.00
N SER A 36 -6.98 1.91 -0.41
CA SER A 36 -6.47 0.72 -1.09
C SER A 36 -7.38 0.28 -2.22
N THR A 37 -8.69 0.27 -1.98
CA THR A 37 -9.72 -0.05 -2.96
C THR A 37 -9.61 0.84 -4.20
N ASP A 38 -9.50 2.16 -4.04
CA ASP A 38 -9.44 3.10 -5.16
C ASP A 38 -8.05 3.13 -5.85
N LYS A 39 -6.97 2.93 -5.09
CA LYS A 39 -5.61 2.79 -5.62
C LYS A 39 -5.49 1.53 -6.49
N LEU A 40 -5.95 0.39 -5.99
CA LEU A 40 -5.96 -0.89 -6.73
C LEU A 40 -6.84 -0.80 -7.99
N LYS A 41 -8.05 -0.22 -7.92
CA LYS A 41 -8.89 0.02 -9.10
C LYS A 41 -8.18 0.84 -10.17
N THR A 42 -7.52 1.93 -9.76
CA THR A 42 -6.78 2.82 -10.68
C THR A 42 -5.62 2.09 -11.35
N LEU A 43 -4.87 1.29 -10.59
CA LEU A 43 -3.71 0.55 -11.09
C LEU A 43 -4.12 -0.59 -12.03
N PHE A 44 -5.15 -1.37 -11.71
CA PHE A 44 -5.58 -2.47 -12.58
C PHE A 44 -6.21 -1.99 -13.89
N LEU A 45 -7.03 -0.93 -13.90
CA LEU A 45 -7.64 -0.40 -15.13
C LEU A 45 -6.63 0.26 -16.10
N ALA A 46 -5.40 0.50 -15.63
CA ALA A 46 -4.27 0.94 -16.46
C ALA A 46 -3.55 -0.23 -17.17
N VAL A 47 -3.75 -1.49 -16.77
CA VAL A 47 -3.06 -2.66 -17.34
C VAL A 47 -3.52 -2.93 -18.77
N ARG A 48 -2.60 -2.76 -19.73
CA ARG A 48 -2.79 -3.00 -21.16
C ARG A 48 -1.52 -3.60 -21.76
N VAL A 49 -1.67 -4.62 -22.60
CA VAL A 49 -0.57 -5.34 -23.26
C VAL A 49 -0.84 -5.49 -24.75
N GLN A 50 0.21 -5.53 -25.57
CA GLN A 50 0.09 -5.69 -27.02
C GLN A 50 1.31 -6.42 -27.59
N ASN A 51 1.08 -7.36 -28.50
CA ASN A 51 2.12 -8.08 -29.25
C ASN A 51 1.65 -8.34 -30.71
N GLU A 52 2.22 -9.36 -31.37
CA GLU A 52 1.85 -9.73 -32.74
C GLU A 52 0.48 -10.43 -32.87
N GLU A 53 -0.07 -11.00 -31.80
CA GLU A 53 -1.37 -11.68 -31.77
C GLU A 53 -2.53 -10.67 -31.65
N GLY A 54 -2.28 -9.56 -30.97
CA GLY A 54 -3.24 -8.48 -30.77
C GLY A 54 -2.94 -7.62 -29.54
N ARG A 55 -3.98 -7.02 -28.98
CA ARG A 55 -3.95 -6.22 -27.75
C ARG A 55 -4.90 -6.82 -26.71
N CYS A 56 -4.59 -6.69 -25.44
CA CYS A 56 -5.49 -6.99 -24.32
C CYS A 56 -5.46 -5.85 -23.29
N GLU A 57 -6.62 -5.56 -22.71
CA GLU A 57 -6.82 -4.48 -21.75
C GLU A 57 -7.76 -4.91 -20.62
N VAL A 58 -7.41 -4.57 -19.37
CA VAL A 58 -8.32 -4.72 -18.22
C VAL A 58 -9.37 -3.62 -18.30
N THR A 59 -10.65 -4.01 -18.31
CA THR A 59 -11.77 -3.09 -18.54
C THR A 59 -12.63 -2.86 -17.31
N GLU A 60 -12.60 -3.75 -16.31
CA GLU A 60 -13.46 -3.67 -15.13
C GLU A 60 -12.80 -4.37 -13.93
N VAL A 61 -12.94 -3.77 -12.75
CA VAL A 61 -12.70 -4.46 -11.47
C VAL A 61 -14.06 -4.97 -10.97
N ASN A 62 -14.40 -6.19 -11.35
CA ASN A 62 -15.70 -6.79 -11.08
C ASN A 62 -15.88 -7.16 -9.59
N LYS A 63 -14.78 -7.57 -8.94
CA LYS A 63 -14.72 -7.85 -7.51
C LYS A 63 -13.43 -7.34 -6.91
N LEU A 64 -13.51 -6.72 -5.74
CA LEU A 64 -12.38 -6.32 -4.90
C LEU A 64 -12.86 -6.33 -3.44
N ASP A 65 -13.01 -7.53 -2.88
CA ASP A 65 -13.35 -7.72 -1.47
C ASP A 65 -12.04 -7.81 -0.68
N GLY A 66 -12.02 -7.25 0.52
CA GLY A 66 -10.84 -7.24 1.37
C GLY A 66 -10.83 -6.06 2.32
N GLU A 67 -9.78 -5.98 3.12
CA GLU A 67 -9.52 -4.84 4.01
C GLU A 67 -8.02 -4.55 4.09
N ALA A 68 -7.68 -3.36 4.57
CA ALA A 68 -6.32 -2.97 4.91
C ALA A 68 -6.33 -2.05 6.13
N SER A 69 -5.53 -2.35 7.15
CA SER A 69 -5.32 -1.47 8.30
C SER A 69 -3.84 -1.28 8.59
N ILE A 70 -3.48 -0.13 9.14
CA ILE A 70 -2.10 0.19 9.50
C ILE A 70 -2.04 0.65 10.95
N ASN A 71 -1.17 -0.01 11.71
CA ASN A 71 -1.06 0.12 13.15
C ASN A 71 0.31 0.65 13.54
N ASN A 72 0.35 1.83 14.19
CA ASN A 72 1.57 2.39 14.77
C ASN A 72 1.73 1.89 16.21
N ARG A 73 2.86 1.24 16.49
CA ARG A 73 3.28 0.81 17.83
C ARG A 73 4.73 1.21 18.06
N LYS A 74 4.98 2.16 18.96
CA LYS A 74 6.32 2.68 19.30
C LYS A 74 7.10 3.20 18.07
N GLY A 75 6.40 3.86 17.14
CA GLY A 75 7.01 4.41 15.93
C GLY A 75 7.33 3.36 14.84
N LYS A 76 6.91 2.10 15.03
CA LYS A 76 6.91 1.09 13.96
C LYS A 76 5.51 0.95 13.40
N LEU A 77 5.39 0.99 12.07
CA LEU A 77 4.15 0.69 11.36
C LEU A 77 4.08 -0.80 11.08
N ILE A 78 2.95 -1.40 11.43
CA ILE A 78 2.56 -2.77 11.12
C ILE A 78 1.42 -2.65 10.12
N PHE A 79 1.54 -3.34 8.99
CA PHE A 79 0.58 -3.33 7.90
C PHE A 79 -0.17 -4.66 7.96
N PHE A 80 -1.49 -4.60 7.87
CA PHE A 80 -2.33 -5.76 7.59
C PHE A 80 -3.10 -5.46 6.31
N TYR A 81 -3.11 -6.38 5.35
CA TYR A 81 -4.02 -6.32 4.22
C TYR A 81 -4.34 -7.72 3.70
N GLU A 82 -5.56 -7.93 3.21
CA GLU A 82 -5.97 -9.13 2.50
C GLU A 82 -6.97 -8.71 1.41
N TRP A 83 -6.74 -9.14 0.16
CA TRP A 83 -7.61 -8.82 -0.97
C TRP A 83 -7.90 -10.04 -1.85
N SER A 84 -9.18 -10.20 -2.20
CA SER A 84 -9.67 -11.20 -3.14
C SER A 84 -10.31 -10.50 -4.35
N ILE A 85 -9.68 -10.65 -5.51
CA ILE A 85 -9.83 -9.74 -6.66
C ILE A 85 -10.31 -10.52 -7.88
N LYS A 86 -11.32 -9.99 -8.58
CA LYS A 86 -11.73 -10.46 -9.91
C LYS A 86 -11.81 -9.30 -10.89
N LEU A 87 -11.11 -9.44 -12.01
CA LEU A 87 -11.04 -8.44 -13.07
C LEU A 87 -11.67 -9.01 -14.34
N ASN A 88 -12.33 -8.16 -15.14
CA ASN A 88 -12.68 -8.49 -16.52
C ASN A 88 -11.66 -7.84 -17.47
N TRP A 89 -11.18 -8.61 -18.44
CA TRP A 89 -10.32 -8.13 -19.52
C TRP A 89 -11.01 -8.34 -20.87
N THR A 90 -10.64 -7.52 -21.85
CA THR A 90 -11.00 -7.77 -23.25
C THR A 90 -9.76 -7.80 -24.13
N GLY A 91 -9.78 -8.66 -25.15
CA GLY A 91 -8.73 -8.75 -26.16
C GLY A 91 -9.27 -8.34 -27.52
N THR A 92 -8.45 -7.70 -28.35
CA THR A 92 -8.71 -7.57 -29.80
C THR A 92 -7.59 -8.26 -30.55
N SER A 93 -7.90 -9.30 -31.32
CA SER A 93 -6.89 -9.99 -32.14
C SER A 93 -6.47 -9.11 -33.33
N LYS A 94 -5.35 -9.47 -33.96
CA LYS A 94 -4.86 -8.86 -35.21
C LYS A 94 -5.88 -8.87 -36.35
N SER A 95 -6.85 -9.80 -36.33
CA SER A 95 -7.97 -9.88 -37.27
C SER A 95 -9.16 -8.99 -36.91
N GLY A 96 -9.09 -8.21 -35.83
CA GLY A 96 -10.17 -7.34 -35.35
C GLY A 96 -11.26 -8.04 -34.53
N VAL A 97 -11.13 -9.34 -34.25
CA VAL A 97 -12.09 -10.09 -33.43
C VAL A 97 -11.88 -9.72 -31.96
N GLN A 98 -12.96 -9.32 -31.27
CA GLN A 98 -12.94 -9.02 -29.85
C GLN A 98 -13.32 -10.26 -29.02
N TYR A 99 -12.57 -10.48 -27.94
CA TYR A 99 -12.73 -11.56 -26.97
C TYR A 99 -12.88 -10.98 -25.56
N LYS A 100 -13.48 -11.72 -24.64
CA LYS A 100 -13.61 -11.38 -23.22
C LYS A 100 -13.05 -12.48 -22.33
N GLY A 101 -12.57 -12.09 -21.16
CA GLY A 101 -12.11 -13.03 -20.16
C GLY A 101 -12.03 -12.44 -18.77
N HIS A 102 -11.57 -13.28 -17.85
CA HIS A 102 -11.45 -12.96 -16.44
C HIS A 102 -10.00 -13.14 -15.95
N VAL A 103 -9.66 -12.40 -14.91
CA VAL A 103 -8.49 -12.64 -14.07
C VAL A 103 -8.98 -12.81 -12.64
N GLU A 104 -8.54 -13.84 -11.93
CA GLU A 104 -8.79 -13.98 -10.49
C GLU A 104 -7.48 -14.08 -9.72
N ILE A 105 -7.37 -13.24 -8.68
CA ILE A 105 -6.27 -13.18 -7.72
C ILE A 105 -6.91 -13.47 -6.35
N PRO A 106 -6.87 -14.72 -5.86
CA PRO A 106 -7.74 -15.16 -4.76
C PRO A 106 -7.31 -14.61 -3.40
N ASN A 107 -6.00 -14.42 -3.21
CA ASN A 107 -5.36 -13.95 -1.97
C ASN A 107 -4.14 -13.07 -2.33
N LEU A 108 -4.25 -11.77 -2.07
CA LEU A 108 -3.14 -10.82 -2.00
C LEU A 108 -3.07 -10.29 -0.57
N SER A 109 -2.11 -10.76 0.22
CA SER A 109 -1.96 -10.41 1.64
C SER A 109 -0.56 -9.90 2.03
N ASP A 110 -0.39 -9.44 3.27
CA ASP A 110 0.94 -9.09 3.81
C ASP A 110 1.82 -10.29 4.17
N GLU A 111 1.24 -11.50 4.27
CA GLU A 111 1.98 -12.76 4.45
C GLU A 111 2.61 -13.30 3.15
N ASN A 112 2.20 -12.80 1.98
CA ASN A 112 2.66 -13.30 0.67
C ASN A 112 3.42 -12.24 -0.14
N SER A 113 4.53 -12.67 -0.76
CA SER A 113 5.27 -11.84 -1.70
C SER A 113 4.49 -11.69 -3.01
N VAL A 114 4.62 -10.54 -3.68
CA VAL A 114 3.89 -10.23 -4.93
C VAL A 114 4.16 -11.25 -6.03
N ASP A 115 5.30 -11.92 -6.02
CA ASP A 115 5.69 -12.98 -6.96
C ASP A 115 5.08 -14.35 -6.63
N GLU A 116 4.75 -14.60 -5.36
CA GLU A 116 4.18 -15.86 -4.84
C GLU A 116 2.67 -15.95 -5.02
N VAL A 117 1.98 -14.80 -5.09
CA VAL A 117 0.54 -14.68 -5.31
C VAL A 117 0.11 -15.41 -6.59
N GLU A 118 -0.92 -16.26 -6.51
CA GLU A 118 -1.51 -16.89 -7.69
C GLU A 118 -2.31 -15.87 -8.52
N ILE A 119 -2.09 -15.86 -9.83
CA ILE A 119 -2.88 -15.05 -10.79
C ILE A 119 -3.41 -15.99 -11.86
N SER A 120 -4.71 -16.28 -11.81
CA SER A 120 -5.38 -17.11 -12.80
C SER A 120 -5.96 -16.24 -13.93
N VAL A 121 -5.86 -16.70 -15.19
CA VAL A 121 -6.36 -15.99 -16.37
C VAL A 121 -7.16 -16.96 -17.24
N SER A 122 -8.38 -16.59 -17.59
CA SER A 122 -9.34 -17.40 -18.35
C SER A 122 -10.12 -16.57 -19.37
N LEU A 123 -10.77 -17.25 -20.33
CA LEU A 123 -11.79 -16.67 -21.21
C LEU A 123 -13.18 -16.73 -20.55
N ALA A 124 -14.11 -15.93 -21.05
CA ALA A 124 -15.53 -16.14 -20.78
C ALA A 124 -16.01 -17.44 -21.45
N LYS A 125 -17.07 -18.06 -20.91
CA LYS A 125 -17.47 -19.44 -21.24
C LYS A 125 -17.87 -19.69 -22.70
N ASP A 126 -18.29 -18.64 -23.40
CA ASP A 126 -18.83 -18.69 -24.74
C ASP A 126 -17.83 -18.20 -25.82
N GLU A 127 -16.60 -17.87 -25.40
CA GLU A 127 -15.53 -17.36 -26.28
C GLU A 127 -14.69 -18.51 -26.86
N PRO A 128 -14.35 -18.49 -28.17
CA PRO A 128 -13.46 -19.48 -28.75
C PRO A 128 -12.01 -19.27 -28.31
N ASP A 129 -11.21 -20.34 -28.34
CA ASP A 129 -9.81 -20.31 -27.91
C ASP A 129 -8.96 -19.31 -28.73
N THR A 130 -7.96 -18.70 -28.07
CA THR A 130 -7.17 -17.61 -28.64
C THR A 130 -5.83 -17.39 -27.92
N ASN A 131 -4.79 -17.11 -28.70
CA ASN A 131 -3.45 -16.79 -28.20
C ASN A 131 -3.41 -15.52 -27.32
N LEU A 132 -4.47 -14.70 -27.35
CA LEU A 132 -4.64 -13.56 -26.44
C LEU A 132 -4.68 -13.98 -24.96
N VAL A 133 -5.06 -15.23 -24.65
CA VAL A 133 -4.96 -15.80 -23.29
C VAL A 133 -3.50 -16.01 -22.89
N ALA A 134 -2.64 -16.46 -23.81
CA ALA A 134 -1.21 -16.60 -23.56
C ALA A 134 -0.56 -15.22 -23.34
N LEU A 135 -0.87 -14.23 -24.18
CA LEU A 135 -0.44 -12.84 -23.99
C LEU A 135 -0.81 -12.29 -22.60
N MET A 136 -2.04 -12.53 -22.12
CA MET A 136 -2.45 -12.11 -20.78
C MET A 136 -1.77 -12.93 -19.66
N LYS A 137 -1.46 -14.20 -19.88
CA LYS A 137 -0.72 -15.06 -18.92
C LYS A 137 0.78 -14.73 -18.83
N GLU A 138 1.37 -14.24 -19.91
CA GLU A 138 2.80 -13.90 -19.96
C GLU A 138 3.05 -12.44 -19.63
N GLU A 139 2.53 -11.48 -20.41
CA GLU A 139 2.77 -10.05 -20.19
C GLU A 139 1.73 -9.42 -19.25
N GLY A 140 0.47 -9.83 -19.35
CA GLY A 140 -0.60 -9.31 -18.49
C GLY A 140 -0.34 -9.59 -17.00
N VAL A 141 0.06 -10.81 -16.67
CA VAL A 141 0.48 -11.23 -15.32
C VAL A 141 1.65 -10.39 -14.78
N LYS A 142 2.64 -10.03 -15.61
CA LYS A 142 3.76 -9.17 -15.18
C LYS A 142 3.27 -7.78 -14.77
N LEU A 143 2.44 -7.14 -15.60
CA LEU A 143 1.88 -5.82 -15.30
C LEU A 143 0.90 -5.85 -14.12
N LEU A 144 0.19 -6.96 -13.90
CA LEU A 144 -0.65 -7.17 -12.71
C LEU A 144 0.19 -7.30 -11.44
N ARG A 145 1.34 -8.00 -11.49
CA ARG A 145 2.31 -8.04 -10.39
C ARG A 145 2.92 -6.66 -10.14
N GLU A 146 3.30 -5.93 -11.19
CA GLU A 146 3.82 -4.56 -11.06
C GLU A 146 2.77 -3.63 -10.41
N ALA A 147 1.51 -3.70 -10.83
CA ALA A 147 0.40 -2.96 -10.21
C ALA A 147 0.24 -3.28 -8.71
N MET A 148 0.30 -4.56 -8.30
CA MET A 148 0.26 -4.94 -6.88
C MET A 148 1.49 -4.46 -6.10
N GLY A 149 2.68 -4.49 -6.72
CA GLY A 149 3.91 -3.93 -6.13
C GLY A 149 3.84 -2.41 -5.94
N ILE A 150 3.30 -1.68 -6.91
CA ILE A 150 3.05 -0.23 -6.80
C ILE A 150 2.03 0.06 -5.69
N TYR A 151 0.95 -0.71 -5.59
CA TYR A 151 -0.01 -0.60 -4.48
C TYR A 151 0.70 -0.77 -3.11
N ILE A 152 1.46 -1.85 -2.91
CA ILE A 152 2.13 -2.11 -1.63
C ILE A 152 3.19 -1.04 -1.31
N SER A 153 3.91 -0.56 -2.32
CA SER A 153 4.90 0.52 -2.16
C SER A 153 4.25 1.86 -1.78
N THR A 154 3.15 2.21 -2.43
CA THR A 154 2.41 3.45 -2.17
C THR A 154 1.61 3.39 -0.86
N LEU A 155 1.09 2.23 -0.47
CA LEU A 155 0.52 1.99 0.86
C LEU A 155 1.56 2.25 1.96
N LYS A 156 2.82 1.84 1.72
CA LYS A 156 3.94 2.01 2.65
C LYS A 156 4.55 3.43 2.67
N THR A 157 4.16 4.32 1.76
CA THR A 157 4.77 5.66 1.60
C THR A 157 3.78 6.83 1.52
N GLU A 158 2.78 6.78 0.64
CA GLU A 158 1.77 7.84 0.48
C GLU A 158 0.79 7.84 1.67
N PHE A 159 0.14 6.70 1.93
CA PHE A 159 -0.91 6.61 2.94
C PHE A 159 -0.37 6.79 4.37
N THR A 160 0.85 6.33 4.61
CA THR A 160 1.52 6.40 5.92
C THR A 160 2.07 7.78 6.28
N GLN A 161 1.99 8.75 5.37
CA GLN A 161 2.48 10.10 5.61
C GLN A 161 1.78 10.72 6.83
N GLY A 162 2.56 11.11 7.85
CA GLY A 162 2.03 11.63 9.11
C GLY A 162 1.31 10.59 10.00
N MET A 163 1.59 9.29 9.84
CA MET A 163 1.18 8.26 10.83
C MET A 163 2.14 8.14 12.02
N ILE A 164 3.41 8.55 11.85
CA ILE A 164 4.41 8.61 12.91
C ILE A 164 4.56 10.07 13.34
N LEU A 165 4.34 10.37 14.63
CA LEU A 165 4.56 11.69 15.19
C LEU A 165 6.06 11.91 15.50
N PRO A 166 6.63 13.10 15.24
CA PRO A 166 7.98 13.44 15.65
C PRO A 166 8.18 13.30 17.17
N THR A 167 9.30 12.73 17.59
CA THR A 167 9.67 12.66 19.01
C THR A 167 10.38 13.94 19.44
N MET A 168 10.22 14.36 20.70
CA MET A 168 10.79 15.62 21.21
C MET A 168 12.33 15.65 21.23
N ASN A 169 13.00 14.50 21.06
CA ASN A 169 14.46 14.41 20.96
C ASN A 169 15.00 14.63 19.53
N GLY A 170 14.13 14.81 18.53
CA GLY A 170 14.54 15.07 17.14
C GLY A 170 15.10 13.85 16.40
N GLU A 171 14.93 12.63 16.95
CA GLU A 171 15.26 11.39 16.27
C GLU A 171 14.12 10.99 15.33
N ALA A 172 14.19 11.48 14.09
CA ALA A 172 13.38 10.99 12.99
C ALA A 172 13.83 9.56 12.62
N VAL A 173 13.01 8.58 12.99
CA VAL A 173 13.13 7.20 12.50
C VAL A 173 12.48 7.08 11.12
N ASP A 174 13.24 6.58 10.15
CA ASP A 174 12.71 6.26 8.82
C ASP A 174 11.77 5.03 8.88
N SER A 175 10.94 4.90 7.84
CA SER A 175 10.13 3.72 7.50
C SER A 175 10.84 2.37 7.67
N THR A 176 12.15 2.30 7.39
CA THR A 176 12.97 1.07 7.55
C THR A 176 13.51 0.85 8.97
N GLY A 177 13.21 1.73 9.92
CA GLY A 177 13.66 1.64 11.31
C GLY A 177 15.14 1.93 11.53
N ARG A 178 15.84 2.52 10.55
CA ARG A 178 17.22 2.99 10.69
C ARG A 178 17.27 4.48 11.07
N PRO A 179 18.23 4.92 11.89
CA PRO A 179 18.44 6.34 12.16
C PRO A 179 18.94 7.06 10.90
N ALA A 180 18.35 8.21 10.59
CA ALA A 180 18.80 9.02 9.46
C ALA A 180 20.24 9.53 9.68
N LEU A 181 21.11 9.34 8.68
CA LEU A 181 22.50 9.80 8.74
C LEU A 181 22.56 11.33 8.78
N LYS A 182 23.10 11.86 9.87
CA LYS A 182 23.16 13.30 10.16
C LYS A 182 24.27 13.94 9.35
N THR A 183 23.93 14.79 8.37
CA THR A 183 24.92 15.59 7.63
C THR A 183 25.54 16.62 8.57
N GLU A 184 26.80 16.41 8.97
CA GLU A 184 27.57 17.39 9.74
C GLU A 184 27.96 18.60 8.88
N GLU A 185 27.27 19.71 9.08
CA GLU A 185 27.60 21.00 8.45
C GLU A 185 28.91 21.55 9.05
N ARG A 186 30.03 21.34 8.33
CA ARG A 186 31.37 21.78 8.76
C ARG A 186 31.51 23.30 8.72
N LYS A 187 31.11 23.96 9.80
CA LYS A 187 31.23 25.42 10.00
C LYS A 187 32.70 25.83 10.13
N ALA A 188 33.30 26.24 9.01
CA ALA A 188 34.67 26.75 8.98
C ALA A 188 34.82 28.01 9.87
N LYS A 189 35.82 28.00 10.77
CA LYS A 189 36.19 29.19 11.55
C LYS A 189 37.24 30.00 10.77
N SER A 190 36.93 31.25 10.50
CA SER A 190 37.91 32.25 10.10
C SER A 190 38.84 32.58 11.28
N ALA A 191 40.12 32.83 10.99
CA ALA A 191 41.11 33.26 11.97
C ALA A 191 41.37 34.78 11.83
N PRO A 192 41.51 35.54 12.93
CA PRO A 192 42.13 36.86 12.91
C PRO A 192 43.66 36.75 12.80
N SER A 193 44.30 37.87 12.50
CA SER A 193 45.76 38.03 12.35
C SER A 193 46.53 37.98 13.67
#